data_AF-A0A084QY86-F1
#
_entry.id   AF-A0A084QY86-F1
#
_cell.length_a   1.000
_cell.length_b   1.000
_cell.length_c   1.000
_cell.angle_alpha   90.00
_cell.angle_beta   90.00
_cell.angle_gamma   90.00
#
_symmetry.space_group_name_H-M   'P 1'
#
loop_
_entity.id
_entity.type
_entity.pdbx_description
1 polymer ?
#
loop_
_entity_poly.entity_id
_entity_poly.type
_entity_poly.pdbx_seq_one_letter_code
_entity_poly.pdbx_strand_id
1 'polypeptide(L)'
;MPGTLIPPWFQRNEPSVDTLATASIIFGVSIGLAAAATIRTCRQTRKTWKRTHKVTTYVILIWLELISSTIIAGVTWGYLKHHIEPSLWFYTGLILLWIFQTQCILQIIINRIALITVNKIRIRRLKWAVFTVVFLINIAVACIWIPSRLQISATYHDINERWDRAEKALLAIIDVGLNLYFIYLVRSSLISLGLKRYVPLYRFNITMIVVSVTMDGLLIGMMSLPNTFL
;
A
#
# COMPACT_ATOMS: atom_id res chain seq x y z
N MET A 1 -0.82 -28.97 13.16
CA MET A 1 0.30 -28.91 14.14
C MET A 1 0.83 -27.47 14.11
N PRO A 2 1.46 -26.92 15.16
CA PRO A 2 2.10 -25.61 14.99
C PRO A 2 3.20 -25.75 13.93
N GLY A 3 3.16 -24.89 12.91
CA GLY A 3 4.17 -24.85 11.86
C GLY A 3 5.56 -24.49 12.40
N THR A 4 6.56 -24.57 11.53
CA THR A 4 7.97 -24.43 11.89
C THR A 4 8.28 -23.11 12.61
N LEU A 5 9.07 -23.21 13.71
CA LEU A 5 9.62 -22.09 14.50
C LEU A 5 8.57 -21.20 15.20
N ILE A 6 7.53 -21.80 15.78
CA ILE A 6 6.60 -21.09 16.66
C ILE A 6 6.96 -21.36 18.13
N PRO A 7 6.97 -20.33 19.00
CA PRO A 7 7.18 -20.53 20.43
C PRO A 7 6.05 -21.36 21.05
N PRO A 8 6.34 -22.18 22.08
CA PRO A 8 5.39 -23.15 22.64
C PRO A 8 4.17 -22.50 23.31
N TRP A 9 4.20 -21.19 23.58
CA TRP A 9 3.09 -20.42 24.17
C TRP A 9 2.20 -19.70 23.14
N PHE A 10 2.43 -19.89 21.84
CA PHE A 10 1.65 -19.23 20.80
C PHE A 10 0.21 -19.77 20.78
N GLN A 11 -0.75 -18.87 21.01
CA GLN A 11 -2.17 -19.16 20.88
C GLN A 11 -2.68 -18.47 19.61
N ARG A 12 -3.19 -19.28 18.68
CA ARG A 12 -3.86 -18.76 17.49
C ARG A 12 -5.16 -18.08 17.95
N ASN A 13 -5.24 -16.75 17.78
CA ASN A 13 -6.51 -16.05 17.93
C ASN A 13 -7.47 -16.58 16.85
N GLU A 14 -8.46 -17.38 17.26
CA GLU A 14 -9.49 -17.89 16.35
C GLU A 14 -10.44 -16.75 15.98
N PRO A 15 -10.65 -16.47 14.67
CA PRO A 15 -11.56 -15.41 14.27
C PRO A 15 -12.99 -15.80 14.61
N SER A 16 -13.75 -14.87 15.20
CA SER A 16 -15.20 -15.01 15.33
C SER A 16 -15.86 -15.21 13.96
N VAL A 17 -16.99 -15.91 13.92
CA VAL A 17 -17.77 -16.15 12.70
C VAL A 17 -18.10 -14.84 11.98
N ASP A 18 -18.41 -13.78 12.73
CA ASP A 18 -18.71 -12.45 12.20
C ASP A 18 -17.48 -11.79 11.56
N THR A 19 -16.31 -11.97 12.17
CA THR A 19 -15.03 -11.47 11.65
C THR A 19 -14.66 -12.21 10.36
N LEU A 20 -14.87 -13.52 10.32
CA LEU A 20 -14.65 -14.34 9.13
C LEU A 20 -15.60 -13.95 7.99
N ALA A 21 -16.89 -13.73 8.28
CA ALA A 21 -17.87 -13.28 7.30
C ALA A 21 -17.49 -11.90 6.73
N THR A 22 -17.13 -10.96 7.59
CA THR A 22 -16.68 -9.61 7.20
C THR A 22 -15.43 -9.67 6.33
N ALA A 23 -14.42 -10.46 6.74
CA ALA A 23 -13.22 -10.67 5.96
C ALA A 23 -13.49 -11.32 4.59
N SER A 24 -14.47 -12.23 4.51
CA SER A 24 -14.90 -12.86 3.24
C SER A 24 -15.43 -11.82 2.27
N ILE A 25 -16.28 -10.91 2.75
CA ILE A 25 -16.92 -9.87 1.94
C ILE A 25 -15.84 -8.91 1.43
N ILE A 26 -14.95 -8.45 2.31
CA ILE A 26 -13.83 -7.57 1.94
C ILE A 26 -12.94 -8.25 0.90
N PHE A 27 -12.60 -9.53 1.11
CA PHE A 27 -11.80 -10.29 0.16
C PHE A 27 -12.49 -10.42 -1.21
N GLY A 28 -13.79 -10.71 -1.24
CA GLY A 28 -14.58 -10.77 -2.47
C GLY A 28 -14.60 -9.44 -3.23
N VAL A 29 -14.81 -8.33 -2.52
CA VAL A 29 -14.73 -6.97 -3.11
C VAL A 29 -13.33 -6.69 -3.65
N SER A 30 -12.28 -7.03 -2.89
CA SER A 30 -10.88 -6.85 -3.30
C SER A 30 -10.55 -7.63 -4.58
N ILE A 31 -11.05 -8.86 -4.76
CA ILE A 31 -10.88 -9.61 -6.00
C ILE A 31 -11.54 -8.88 -7.18
N GLY A 32 -12.76 -8.38 -7.00
CA GLY A 32 -13.47 -7.63 -8.04
C GLY A 32 -12.70 -6.38 -8.46
N LEU A 33 -12.18 -5.62 -7.49
CA LEU A 33 -11.34 -4.45 -7.75
C LEU A 33 -10.00 -4.82 -8.41
N ALA A 34 -9.35 -5.89 -7.96
CA ALA A 34 -8.10 -6.39 -8.54
C ALA A 34 -8.29 -6.83 -9.99
N ALA A 35 -9.40 -7.50 -10.32
CA ALA A 35 -9.73 -7.88 -11.70
C ALA A 35 -9.95 -6.64 -12.58
N ALA A 36 -10.72 -5.66 -12.11
CA ALA A 36 -10.95 -4.41 -12.83
C ALA A 36 -9.64 -3.61 -13.05
N ALA A 37 -8.79 -3.55 -12.02
CA ALA A 37 -7.47 -2.92 -12.09
C ALA A 37 -6.57 -3.65 -13.09
N THR A 38 -6.53 -4.98 -13.05
CA THR A 38 -5.76 -5.81 -13.98
C THR A 38 -6.19 -5.57 -15.43
N ILE A 39 -7.49 -5.49 -15.71
CA ILE A 39 -8.00 -5.19 -17.07
C ILE A 39 -7.51 -3.81 -17.53
N ARG A 40 -7.58 -2.79 -16.67
CA ARG A 40 -7.11 -1.43 -16.99
C ARG A 40 -5.60 -1.40 -17.22
N THR A 41 -4.82 -2.04 -16.36
CA THR A 41 -3.36 -2.14 -16.47
C THR A 41 -2.95 -2.92 -17.72
N CYS A 42 -3.65 -4.00 -18.08
CA CYS A 42 -3.47 -4.72 -19.34
C CYS A 42 -3.70 -3.82 -20.56
N ARG A 43 -4.81 -3.07 -20.59
CA ARG A 43 -5.10 -2.14 -21.69
C ARG A 43 -4.05 -1.05 -21.80
N GLN A 44 -3.60 -0.51 -20.67
CA GLN A 44 -2.54 0.49 -20.61
C GLN A 44 -1.20 -0.07 -21.09
N THR A 45 -0.82 -1.25 -20.63
CA THR A 45 0.41 -1.95 -21.04
C THR A 45 0.41 -2.20 -22.55
N ARG A 46 -0.69 -2.71 -23.11
CA ARG A 46 -0.84 -2.91 -24.57
C ARG A 46 -0.72 -1.60 -25.35
N LYS A 47 -1.31 -0.50 -24.87
CA LYS A 47 -1.24 0.80 -25.54
C LYS A 47 0.18 1.38 -25.52
N THR A 48 0.89 1.26 -24.39
CA THR A 48 2.28 1.70 -24.26
C THR A 48 3.21 0.84 -25.13
N TRP A 49 3.02 -0.47 -25.12
CA TRP A 49 3.77 -1.41 -25.96
C TRP A 49 3.64 -1.07 -27.44
N LYS A 50 2.40 -0.87 -27.93
CA LYS A 50 2.14 -0.49 -29.33
C LYS A 50 2.78 0.84 -29.77
N ARG A 51 3.06 1.75 -28.83
CA ARG A 51 3.61 3.09 -29.16
C ARG A 51 5.11 3.18 -29.03
N THR A 52 5.71 2.48 -28.08
CA THR A 52 7.10 2.71 -27.67
C THR A 52 7.94 1.43 -27.66
N HIS A 53 7.31 0.25 -27.85
CA HIS A 53 7.94 -1.07 -27.76
C HIS A 53 8.78 -1.29 -26.48
N LYS A 54 8.50 -0.52 -25.43
CA LYS A 54 9.19 -0.58 -24.14
C LYS A 54 8.18 -0.50 -23.02
N VAL A 55 8.36 -1.33 -22.00
CA VAL A 55 7.57 -1.24 -20.76
C VAL A 55 8.21 -0.18 -19.88
N THR A 56 7.50 0.91 -19.63
CA THR A 56 7.97 1.98 -18.74
C THR A 56 8.02 1.49 -17.29
N THR A 57 8.98 1.97 -16.49
CA THR A 57 9.10 1.65 -15.05
C THR A 57 7.80 1.83 -14.28
N TYR A 58 6.99 2.84 -14.63
CA TYR A 58 5.67 3.08 -14.05
C TYR A 58 4.71 1.88 -14.22
N VAL A 59 4.67 1.27 -15.41
CA VAL A 59 3.80 0.12 -15.69
C VAL A 59 4.28 -1.12 -14.94
N ILE A 60 5.59 -1.31 -14.82
CA ILE A 60 6.18 -2.41 -14.04
C ILE A 60 5.78 -2.28 -12.57
N LEU A 61 5.88 -1.09 -11.98
CA LEU A 61 5.50 -0.87 -10.58
C LEU A 61 4.02 -1.16 -10.31
N ILE A 62 3.12 -0.81 -11.23
CA ILE A 62 1.69 -1.13 -11.09
C ILE A 62 1.48 -2.65 -11.11
N TRP A 63 2.15 -3.37 -12.02
CA TRP A 63 2.04 -4.83 -12.06
C TRP A 63 2.56 -5.47 -10.78
N LEU A 64 3.69 -5.00 -10.27
CA LEU A 64 4.28 -5.49 -9.03
C LEU A 64 3.37 -5.23 -7.83
N GLU A 65 2.75 -4.05 -7.76
CA GLU A 65 1.77 -3.70 -6.73
C GLU A 65 0.52 -4.57 -6.80
N LEU A 66 -0.06 -4.80 -7.99
CA LEU A 66 -1.23 -5.65 -8.17
C LEU A 66 -0.98 -7.12 -7.83
N ILE A 67 0.18 -7.65 -8.23
CA ILE A 67 0.56 -9.03 -7.92
C ILE A 67 0.77 -9.16 -6.42
N SER A 68 1.49 -8.23 -5.80
CA SER A 68 1.77 -8.25 -4.36
C SER A 68 0.50 -8.19 -3.53
N SER A 69 -0.42 -7.27 -3.84
CA SER A 69 -1.69 -7.13 -3.12
C SER A 69 -2.60 -8.35 -3.28
N THR A 70 -2.64 -8.95 -4.48
CA THR A 70 -3.41 -10.18 -4.73
C THR A 70 -2.86 -11.37 -3.95
N ILE A 71 -1.52 -11.53 -3.87
CA ILE A 71 -0.89 -12.59 -3.08
C ILE A 71 -1.16 -12.39 -1.59
N ILE A 72 -0.97 -11.18 -1.05
CA ILE A 72 -1.25 -10.88 0.36
C ILE A 72 -2.71 -11.20 0.69
N ALA A 73 -3.65 -10.77 -0.14
CA ALA A 73 -5.07 -11.02 0.07
C ALA A 73 -5.39 -12.53 0.08
N GLY A 74 -4.88 -13.28 -0.90
CA GLY A 74 -5.11 -14.72 -1.01
C GLY A 74 -4.50 -15.51 0.15
N VAL A 75 -3.27 -15.16 0.54
CA VAL A 75 -2.55 -15.80 1.65
C VAL A 75 -3.21 -15.50 3.00
N THR A 76 -3.65 -14.25 3.22
CA THR A 76 -4.35 -13.85 4.45
C THR A 76 -5.72 -14.53 4.55
N TRP A 77 -6.43 -14.66 3.44
CA TRP A 77 -7.70 -15.40 3.38
C TRP A 77 -7.51 -16.90 3.66
N GLY A 78 -6.48 -17.52 3.09
CA GLY A 78 -6.13 -18.92 3.37
C GLY A 78 -5.75 -19.17 4.82
N TYR A 79 -5.09 -18.20 5.46
CA TYR A 79 -4.79 -18.23 6.88
C TYR A 79 -6.05 -18.15 7.75
N LEU A 80 -7.00 -17.27 7.42
CA LEU A 80 -8.28 -17.13 8.12
C LEU A 80 -9.14 -18.41 8.05
N LYS A 81 -9.10 -19.14 6.93
CA LYS A 81 -9.80 -20.43 6.78
C LYS A 81 -9.09 -21.63 7.43
N HIS A 82 -8.04 -21.41 8.22
CA HIS A 82 -7.19 -22.45 8.81
C HIS A 82 -6.50 -23.40 7.80
N HIS A 83 -6.52 -23.07 6.49
CA HIS A 83 -5.88 -23.89 5.47
C HIS A 83 -4.34 -23.76 5.51
N ILE A 84 -3.84 -22.66 6.07
CA ILE A 84 -2.42 -22.37 6.23
C ILE A 84 -2.07 -22.39 7.73
N GLU A 85 -1.12 -23.23 8.10
CA GLU A 85 -0.58 -23.28 9.47
C GLU A 85 0.24 -22.01 9.75
N PRO A 86 0.21 -21.48 10.99
CA PRO A 86 1.05 -20.34 11.31
C PRO A 86 2.51 -20.80 11.23
N SER A 87 3.39 -19.97 10.70
CA SER A 87 4.83 -20.25 10.68
C SER A 87 5.59 -18.93 10.68
N LEU A 88 6.83 -18.94 11.18
CA LEU A 88 7.67 -17.74 11.14
C LEU A 88 7.88 -17.28 9.68
N TRP A 89 8.10 -18.23 8.78
CA TRP A 89 8.27 -17.96 7.34
C TRP A 89 7.02 -17.34 6.70
N PHE A 90 5.83 -17.73 7.15
CA PHE A 90 4.58 -17.11 6.71
C PHE A 90 4.52 -15.63 7.11
N TYR A 91 4.80 -15.31 8.38
CA TYR A 91 4.78 -13.92 8.86
C TYR A 91 5.87 -13.08 8.20
N THR A 92 7.09 -13.61 8.08
CA THR A 92 8.19 -12.94 7.38
C THR A 92 7.86 -12.72 5.89
N GLY A 93 7.28 -13.71 5.21
CA GLY A 93 6.85 -13.56 3.82
C GLY A 93 5.77 -12.49 3.67
N LEU A 94 4.76 -12.49 4.55
CA LEU A 94 3.68 -11.51 4.54
C LEU A 94 4.21 -10.08 4.69
N ILE A 95 5.10 -9.86 5.67
CA ILE A 95 5.65 -8.52 5.91
C ILE A 95 6.60 -8.08 4.80
N LEU A 96 7.39 -9.00 4.22
CA LEU A 96 8.24 -8.67 3.07
C LEU A 96 7.41 -8.25 1.85
N LEU A 97 6.32 -8.96 1.56
CA LEU A 97 5.39 -8.56 0.50
C LEU A 97 4.74 -7.20 0.82
N TRP A 98 4.34 -6.98 2.07
CA TRP A 98 3.74 -5.71 2.48
C TRP A 98 4.73 -4.53 2.36
N ILE A 99 5.98 -4.70 2.82
CA ILE A 99 7.05 -3.69 2.67
C ILE A 99 7.28 -3.36 1.20
N PHE A 100 7.31 -4.39 0.36
CA PHE A 100 7.46 -4.24 -1.08
C PHE A 100 6.28 -3.50 -1.71
N GLN A 101 5.06 -3.84 -1.32
CA GLN A 101 3.84 -3.16 -1.78
C GLN A 101 3.83 -1.68 -1.40
N THR A 102 4.10 -1.35 -0.13
CA THR A 102 4.14 0.04 0.37
C THR A 102 5.17 0.88 -0.39
N GLN A 103 6.34 0.30 -0.69
CA GLN A 103 7.35 0.95 -1.53
C GLN A 103 6.84 1.16 -2.96
N CYS A 104 6.19 0.17 -3.57
CA CYS A 104 5.67 0.30 -4.93
C CYS A 104 4.63 1.42 -5.04
N ILE A 105 3.67 1.49 -4.10
CA ILE A 105 2.59 2.50 -4.11
C ILE A 105 3.16 3.92 -4.11
N LEU A 106 4.07 4.24 -3.18
CA LEU A 106 4.65 5.59 -3.09
C LEU A 106 5.52 5.93 -4.31
N GLN A 107 6.22 4.94 -4.87
CA GLN A 107 7.01 5.14 -6.09
C GLN A 107 6.14 5.34 -7.34
N ILE A 108 4.94 4.76 -7.39
CA ILE A 108 3.96 5.03 -8.46
C ILE A 108 3.53 6.50 -8.42
N ILE A 109 3.21 7.03 -7.23
CA ILE A 109 2.82 8.44 -7.05
C ILE A 109 3.96 9.38 -7.46
N ILE A 110 5.18 9.10 -7.02
CA ILE A 110 6.36 9.92 -7.38
C ILE A 110 6.65 9.84 -8.88
N ASN A 111 6.59 8.66 -9.50
CA ASN A 111 6.78 8.53 -10.94
C ASN A 111 5.70 9.27 -11.73
N ARG A 112 4.46 9.35 -11.22
CA ARG A 112 3.40 10.17 -11.82
C ARG A 112 3.72 11.66 -11.74
N ILE A 113 4.24 12.14 -10.60
CA ILE A 113 4.75 13.52 -10.45
C ILE A 113 5.90 13.76 -11.44
N ALA A 114 6.81 12.79 -11.58
CA ALA A 114 7.97 12.88 -12.48
C ALA A 114 7.59 13.04 -13.96
N LEU A 115 6.47 12.45 -14.39
CA LEU A 115 5.98 12.56 -15.76
C LEU A 115 5.47 13.97 -16.12
N ILE A 116 5.01 14.73 -15.13
CA ILE A 116 4.46 16.08 -15.33
C ILE A 116 5.50 17.17 -15.05
N THR A 117 6.50 16.88 -14.22
CA THR A 117 7.54 17.84 -13.87
C THR A 117 8.55 18.03 -14.99
N VAL A 118 8.87 19.29 -15.31
CA VAL A 118 9.93 19.63 -16.28
C VAL A 118 11.33 19.39 -15.70
N ASN A 119 11.55 19.71 -14.42
CA ASN A 119 12.85 19.55 -13.76
C ASN A 119 13.06 18.15 -13.15
N LYS A 120 13.74 17.27 -13.91
CA LYS A 120 13.98 15.86 -13.53
C LYS A 120 14.96 15.67 -12.36
N ILE A 121 15.85 16.63 -12.09
CA ILE A 121 16.88 16.51 -11.04
C ILE A 121 16.22 16.58 -9.66
N ARG A 122 15.34 17.57 -9.45
CA ARG A 122 14.61 17.73 -8.19
C ARG A 122 13.74 16.52 -7.88
N ILE A 123 13.09 15.95 -8.90
CA ILE A 123 12.27 14.75 -8.72
C ILE A 123 13.12 13.51 -8.43
N ARG A 124 14.30 13.36 -9.04
CA ARG A 124 15.18 12.25 -8.70
C ARG A 124 15.61 12.31 -7.23
N ARG A 125 15.93 13.49 -6.70
CA ARG A 125 16.24 13.68 -5.27
C ARG A 125 15.04 13.36 -4.39
N LEU A 126 13.84 13.85 -4.75
CA LEU A 126 12.60 13.54 -4.02
C LEU A 126 12.33 12.03 -4.00
N LYS A 127 12.54 11.36 -5.13
CA LYS A 127 12.37 9.90 -5.28
C LYS A 127 13.25 9.13 -4.30
N TRP A 128 14.53 9.45 -4.25
CA TRP A 128 15.48 8.81 -3.32
C TRP A 128 15.19 9.17 -1.87
N ALA A 129 14.87 10.44 -1.58
CA ALA A 129 14.53 10.86 -0.22
C ALA A 129 13.32 10.10 0.34
N VAL A 130 12.22 10.05 -0.40
CA VAL A 130 11.02 9.31 0.03
C VAL A 130 11.29 7.81 0.10
N PHE A 131 12.01 7.24 -0.87
CA PHE A 131 12.39 5.83 -0.84
C PHE A 131 13.13 5.47 0.45
N THR A 132 14.16 6.25 0.82
CA THR A 132 14.95 6.03 2.03
C THR A 132 14.12 6.19 3.29
N VAL A 133 13.31 7.24 3.40
CA VAL A 133 12.47 7.47 4.60
C VAL A 133 11.47 6.33 4.79
N VAL A 134 10.76 5.93 3.74
CA VAL A 134 9.79 4.83 3.79
C VAL A 134 10.48 3.51 4.07
N PHE A 135 11.69 3.31 3.53
CA PHE A 135 12.46 2.09 3.77
C PHE A 135 12.84 1.94 5.25
N LEU A 136 13.26 3.04 5.89
CA LEU A 136 13.56 3.05 7.31
C LEU A 136 12.32 2.78 8.16
N ILE A 137 11.17 3.38 7.81
CA ILE A 137 9.89 3.11 8.49
C ILE A 137 9.54 1.62 8.36
N ASN A 138 9.60 1.07 7.15
CA ASN A 138 9.28 -0.33 6.88
C ASN A 138 10.19 -1.32 7.63
N ILE A 139 11.49 -1.01 7.77
CA ILE A 139 12.39 -1.83 8.60
C ILE A 139 11.94 -1.81 10.07
N ALA A 140 11.61 -0.63 10.60
CA ALA A 140 11.13 -0.52 11.98
C ALA A 140 9.84 -1.34 12.21
N VAL A 141 8.93 -1.31 11.24
CA VAL A 141 7.69 -2.11 11.25
C VAL A 141 8.00 -3.60 11.25
N ALA A 142 8.90 -4.08 10.38
CA ALA A 142 9.31 -5.49 10.39
C ALA A 142 9.85 -5.94 11.74
N CYS A 143 10.70 -5.12 12.36
CA CYS A 143 11.32 -5.44 13.65
C CYS A 143 10.32 -5.46 14.81
N ILE A 144 9.24 -4.69 14.77
CA ILE A 144 8.24 -4.61 15.86
C ILE A 144 7.11 -5.63 15.64
N TRP A 145 6.67 -5.78 14.39
CA TRP A 145 5.53 -6.61 14.06
C TRP A 145 5.83 -8.09 14.16
N ILE A 146 7.00 -8.55 13.69
CA ILE A 146 7.36 -9.98 13.74
C ILE A 146 7.33 -10.49 15.21
N PRO A 147 8.03 -9.86 16.19
CA PRO A 147 7.98 -10.30 17.58
C PRO A 147 6.58 -10.22 18.22
N SER A 148 5.79 -9.22 17.84
CA SER A 148 4.40 -9.06 18.30
C SER A 148 3.53 -10.23 17.84
N ARG A 149 3.64 -10.64 16.56
CA ARG A 149 2.88 -11.78 16.03
C ARG A 149 3.34 -13.12 16.58
N LEU A 150 4.60 -13.27 16.95
CA LEU A 150 5.08 -14.45 17.69
C LEU A 150 4.66 -14.45 19.18
N GLN A 151 3.90 -13.45 19.65
CA GLN A 151 3.36 -13.36 21.01
C GLN A 151 4.42 -13.54 22.10
N ILE A 152 5.63 -12.98 21.90
CA ILE A 152 6.74 -13.15 22.86
C ILE A 152 6.45 -12.49 24.21
N SER A 153 5.74 -11.36 24.24
CA SER A 153 5.37 -10.65 25.48
C SER A 153 4.23 -9.66 25.26
N ALA A 154 3.36 -9.49 26.27
CA ALA A 154 2.25 -8.53 26.26
C ALA A 154 2.72 -7.08 26.03
N THR A 155 3.87 -6.70 26.56
CA THR A 155 4.46 -5.36 26.36
C THR A 155 4.77 -5.07 24.89
N TYR A 156 5.21 -6.09 24.12
CA TYR A 156 5.45 -5.93 22.69
C TYR A 156 4.15 -5.79 21.90
N HIS A 157 3.05 -6.38 22.38
CA HIS A 157 1.75 -6.25 21.75
C HIS A 157 1.21 -4.82 21.87
N ASP A 158 1.26 -4.23 23.07
CA ASP A 158 0.82 -2.85 23.31
C ASP A 158 1.68 -1.82 22.56
N ILE A 159 2.99 -2.06 22.48
CA ILE A 159 3.91 -1.23 21.69
C ILE A 159 3.54 -1.32 20.21
N ASN A 160 3.27 -2.53 19.72
CA ASN A 160 2.91 -2.73 18.33
C ASN A 160 1.60 -2.03 17.97
N GLU A 161 0.57 -2.07 18.81
CA GLU A 161 -0.71 -1.38 18.52
C GLU A 161 -0.51 0.14 18.34
N ARG A 162 0.29 0.77 19.22
CA ARG A 162 0.58 2.20 19.11
C ARG A 162 1.46 2.51 17.91
N TRP A 163 2.47 1.67 17.66
CA TRP A 163 3.38 1.84 16.54
C TRP A 163 2.69 1.68 15.20
N ASP A 164 1.81 0.70 15.06
CA ASP A 164 1.03 0.40 13.85
C ASP A 164 0.13 1.58 13.45
N ARG A 165 -0.39 2.34 14.44
CA ARG A 165 -1.12 3.58 14.21
C ARG A 165 -0.21 4.74 13.81
N ALA A 166 0.93 4.90 14.49
CA ALA A 166 1.90 5.96 14.20
C ALA A 166 2.50 5.83 12.80
N GLU A 167 2.83 4.60 12.40
CA GLU A 167 3.35 4.28 11.08
C GLU A 167 2.36 4.66 9.97
N LYS A 168 1.08 4.28 10.10
CA LYS A 168 0.05 4.64 9.12
C LYS A 168 -0.17 6.15 9.04
N ALA A 169 -0.10 6.85 10.19
CA ALA A 169 -0.15 8.29 10.20
C ALA A 169 1.05 8.91 9.46
N LEU A 170 2.26 8.39 9.66
CA LEU A 170 3.46 8.85 8.94
C LEU A 170 3.34 8.61 7.43
N LEU A 171 2.87 7.43 7.01
CA LEU A 171 2.65 7.11 5.61
C LEU A 171 1.58 8.01 4.98
N ALA A 172 0.47 8.27 5.68
CA ALA A 172 -0.56 9.19 5.23
C ALA A 172 -0.07 10.64 5.10
N ILE A 173 0.78 11.10 6.03
CA ILE A 173 1.41 12.43 5.93
C ILE A 173 2.30 12.51 4.69
N ILE A 174 3.08 11.47 4.40
CA ILE A 174 3.91 11.40 3.19
C ILE A 174 3.03 11.42 1.93
N ASP A 175 1.93 10.65 1.91
CA ASP A 175 0.99 10.60 0.78
C ASP A 175 0.36 11.98 0.53
N VAL A 176 -0.22 12.60 1.56
CA VAL A 176 -0.80 13.94 1.50
C VAL A 176 0.24 14.96 1.04
N GLY A 177 1.45 14.92 1.60
CA GLY A 177 2.54 15.83 1.22
C GLY A 177 2.92 15.73 -0.26
N LEU A 178 3.03 14.51 -0.79
CA LEU A 178 3.32 14.27 -2.20
C LEU A 178 2.17 14.70 -3.11
N ASN A 179 0.93 14.44 -2.72
CA ASN A 179 -0.25 14.84 -3.45
C ASN A 179 -0.47 16.36 -3.46
N LEU A 180 -0.17 17.07 -2.36
CA LEU A 180 -0.15 18.52 -2.31
C LEU A 180 0.94 19.11 -3.20
N TYR A 181 2.14 18.52 -3.17
CA TYR A 181 3.24 18.92 -4.05
C TYR A 181 2.87 18.76 -5.53
N PHE A 182 2.17 17.68 -5.88
CA PHE A 182 1.63 17.46 -7.22
C PHE A 182 0.65 18.58 -7.64
N ILE A 183 -0.30 18.95 -6.78
CA ILE A 183 -1.27 20.02 -7.09
C ILE A 183 -0.56 21.35 -7.32
N TYR A 184 0.39 21.69 -6.46
CA TYR A 184 1.20 22.91 -6.60
C TYR A 184 1.91 22.95 -7.95
N LEU A 185 2.57 21.85 -8.32
CA LEU A 185 3.28 21.73 -9.58
C LEU A 185 2.33 21.87 -10.78
N VAL A 186 1.21 21.15 -10.78
CA VAL A 186 0.24 21.20 -11.88
C VAL A 186 -0.33 22.60 -12.04
N ARG A 187 -0.66 23.28 -10.93
CA ARG A 187 -1.12 24.68 -10.95
C ARG A 187 -0.05 25.59 -11.56
N SER A 188 1.20 25.46 -11.12
CA SER A 188 2.32 26.25 -11.67
C SER A 188 2.52 26.02 -13.16
N SER A 189 2.45 24.76 -13.63
CA SER A 189 2.60 24.41 -15.05
C SER A 189 1.41 24.86 -15.90
N LEU A 190 0.19 24.82 -15.38
CA LEU A 190 -1.01 25.33 -16.07
C LEU A 190 -0.95 26.84 -16.28
N ILE A 191 -0.51 27.58 -15.25
CA ILE A 191 -0.38 29.05 -15.31
C ILE A 191 0.69 29.45 -16.32
N SER A 192 1.83 28.74 -16.37
CA SER A 192 2.90 29.06 -17.32
C SER A 192 2.56 28.74 -18.78
N LEU A 193 1.64 27.81 -19.03
CA LEU A 193 1.27 27.39 -20.40
C LEU A 193 0.01 28.08 -20.94
N GLY A 194 -0.79 28.79 -20.14
CA GLY A 194 -1.97 29.54 -20.60
C GLY A 194 -3.07 28.73 -21.29
N LEU A 195 -2.93 27.40 -21.38
CA LEU A 195 -3.79 26.53 -22.16
C LEU A 195 -5.01 26.07 -21.35
N LYS A 196 -6.15 26.76 -21.54
CA LYS A 196 -7.48 26.36 -21.05
C LYS A 196 -7.86 24.90 -21.38
N ARG A 197 -7.19 24.27 -22.36
CA ARG A 197 -7.40 22.87 -22.79
C ARG A 197 -7.00 21.81 -21.75
N TYR A 198 -6.17 22.13 -20.75
CA TYR A 198 -5.71 21.17 -19.74
C TYR A 198 -6.53 21.14 -18.44
N VAL A 199 -7.57 21.99 -18.33
CA VAL A 199 -8.46 22.05 -17.16
C VAL A 199 -9.18 20.72 -16.86
N PRO A 200 -9.64 19.92 -17.85
CA PRO A 200 -10.27 18.62 -17.57
C PRO A 200 -9.29 17.61 -16.96
N LEU A 201 -8.03 17.60 -17.43
CA LEU A 201 -6.98 16.75 -16.89
C LEU A 201 -6.64 17.14 -15.44
N TYR A 202 -6.59 18.44 -15.16
CA TYR A 202 -6.39 18.95 -13.81
C TYR A 202 -7.50 18.50 -12.86
N ARG A 203 -8.77 18.65 -13.25
CA ARG A 203 -9.92 18.23 -12.44
C ARG A 203 -9.91 16.74 -12.15
N PHE A 204 -9.68 15.91 -13.17
CA PHE A 204 -9.57 14.45 -12.99
C PHE A 204 -8.44 14.08 -12.01
N ASN A 205 -7.30 14.77 -12.10
CA ASN A 205 -6.18 14.51 -11.20
C ASN A 205 -6.48 14.92 -9.75
N ILE A 206 -7.21 16.01 -9.52
CA ILE A 206 -7.68 16.40 -8.18
C ILE A 206 -8.64 15.34 -7.63
N THR A 207 -9.58 14.83 -8.43
CA THR A 207 -10.49 13.78 -7.99
C THR A 207 -9.74 12.55 -7.51
N MET A 208 -8.71 12.11 -8.25
CA MET A 208 -7.87 10.99 -7.82
C MET A 208 -7.17 11.24 -6.48
N ILE A 209 -6.73 12.47 -6.23
CA ILE A 209 -6.08 12.84 -4.96
C ILE A 209 -7.08 12.81 -3.80
N VAL A 210 -8.26 13.38 -3.99
CA VAL A 210 -9.31 13.37 -2.96
C VAL A 210 -9.67 11.93 -2.60
N VAL A 211 -9.81 11.05 -3.60
CA VAL A 211 -10.06 9.62 -3.37
C VAL A 211 -8.90 8.97 -2.60
N SER A 212 -7.65 9.25 -2.96
CA SER A 212 -6.45 8.72 -2.28
C SER A 212 -6.43 9.11 -0.79
N VAL A 213 -6.55 10.40 -0.50
CA VAL A 213 -6.54 10.93 0.87
C VAL A 213 -7.73 10.43 1.70
N THR A 214 -8.90 10.26 1.05
CA THR A 214 -10.07 9.70 1.73
C THR A 214 -9.85 8.24 2.10
N MET A 215 -9.22 7.45 1.22
CA MET A 215 -8.89 6.06 1.51
C MET A 215 -7.90 5.94 2.68
N ASP A 216 -6.86 6.77 2.71
CA ASP A 216 -5.90 6.80 3.83
C ASP A 216 -6.58 7.22 5.14
N GLY A 217 -7.46 8.23 5.10
CA GLY A 217 -8.24 8.66 6.25
C GLY A 217 -9.18 7.57 6.77
N LEU A 218 -9.83 6.82 5.87
CA LEU A 218 -10.67 5.67 6.23
C LEU A 218 -9.85 4.55 6.87
N LEU A 219 -8.65 4.24 6.35
CA LEU A 219 -7.76 3.24 6.94
C LEU A 219 -7.35 3.61 8.37
N ILE A 220 -6.98 4.87 8.62
CA ILE A 220 -6.66 5.35 9.97
C ILE A 220 -7.91 5.32 10.87
N GLY A 221 -9.06 5.76 10.35
CA GLY A 221 -10.33 5.78 11.08
C GLY A 221 -10.80 4.39 11.49
N MET A 222 -10.66 3.39 10.62
CA MET A 222 -10.95 1.99 10.91
C MET A 222 -10.11 1.44 12.07
N MET A 223 -8.84 1.86 12.18
CA MET A 223 -7.95 1.47 13.28
C MET A 223 -8.12 2.28 14.57
N SER A 224 -8.95 3.33 14.52
CA SER A 224 -9.31 4.12 15.69
C SER A 224 -10.62 3.65 16.33
N LEU A 225 -11.38 2.77 15.66
CA LEU A 225 -12.57 2.16 16.25
C LEU A 225 -12.13 1.14 17.32
N PRO A 226 -12.62 1.25 18.56
CA PRO A 226 -12.18 0.43 19.70
C PRO A 226 -12.69 -1.02 19.64
N ASN A 227 -13.27 -1.44 18.52
CA ASN A 227 -13.68 -2.83 18.34
C ASN A 227 -12.57 -3.58 17.64
N THR A 228 -12.01 -4.54 18.37
CA THR A 228 -11.04 -5.56 18.00
C THR A 228 -11.41 -6.25 16.68
N PHE A 229 -11.13 -5.61 15.55
CA PHE A 229 -11.10 -6.23 14.23
C PHE A 229 -9.67 -6.66 13.91
N LEU A 230 -9.03 -7.41 14.83
CA LEU A 230 -7.93 -8.38 14.67
C LEU A 230 -7.23 -8.66 16.01
#